data_AF-A0A504LUT5-F1
#
_entry.id   AF-A0A504LUT5-F1
#
_cell.length_a   1.000
_cell.length_b   1.000
_cell.length_c   1.000
_cell.angle_alpha   90.00
_cell.angle_beta   90.00
_cell.angle_gamma   90.00
#
_symmetry.space_group_name_H-M   'P 1'
#
loop_
_entity.id
_entity.type
_entity.pdbx_description
1 polymer ?
#
loop_
_entity_poly.entity_id
_entity_poly.type
_entity_poly.pdbx_seq_one_letter_code
_entity_poly.pdbx_strand_id
1 'polypeptide(L)'
;MAEHNDENLWETAQTWRALAIAAAVITPIACLFFLPWILQADGDDAMLRRVQMAGAAAAIGATLVTFCTVVWRGLISTQQARLQRLQIDKLSDQIAATERNNLASLLQKGAELIAEHEKPAKVAAGIASLRAVGEGADDKFAIQAMDILADYLVGREEEIFGNQTLAIAAINALALIWQQTGRLSNRVLNLSYEGLVEHFHLVVGVKEVAYREGDFFGVELVAPEVKGKTFVRFEQCTLEESAVDLRLGRFEQVAFRDCVVAGFNARGRRQHVHFHDCDFSKCEVQNAEVFPDLRQYGCYYLDKWPPIGAPEGFDWSAKLHVGKPATVDEEL
;
A
#
# COMPACT_ATOMS: atom_id res chain seq x y z
N MET A 1 -8.93 -28.07 -20.35
CA MET A 1 -9.75 -27.65 -21.52
C MET A 1 -8.97 -26.80 -22.54
N ALA A 2 -7.84 -26.16 -22.21
CA ALA A 2 -7.07 -25.37 -23.18
C ALA A 2 -6.25 -26.23 -24.17
N GLU A 3 -5.74 -27.39 -23.77
CA GLU A 3 -4.91 -28.26 -24.63
C GLU A 3 -5.65 -28.78 -25.87
N HIS A 4 -6.92 -29.16 -25.75
CA HIS A 4 -7.68 -29.72 -26.87
C HIS A 4 -7.96 -28.69 -27.98
N ASN A 5 -8.01 -27.39 -27.65
CA ASN A 5 -8.13 -26.33 -28.65
C ASN A 5 -6.81 -26.04 -29.37
N ASP A 6 -5.67 -26.34 -28.75
CA ASP A 6 -4.36 -26.04 -29.32
C ASP A 6 -3.97 -27.08 -30.37
N GLU A 7 -4.30 -28.36 -30.16
CA GLU A 7 -4.14 -29.43 -31.15
C GLU A 7 -4.95 -29.14 -32.43
N ASN A 8 -6.24 -28.79 -32.29
CA ASN A 8 -7.11 -28.45 -33.42
C ASN A 8 -6.59 -27.26 -34.24
N LEU A 9 -5.98 -26.26 -33.60
CA LEU A 9 -5.37 -25.12 -34.28
C LEU A 9 -4.10 -25.51 -35.04
N TRP A 10 -3.29 -26.43 -34.50
CA TRP A 10 -2.11 -26.96 -35.18
C TRP A 10 -2.46 -27.79 -36.41
N GLU A 11 -3.46 -28.67 -36.29
CA GLU A 11 -3.98 -29.44 -37.42
C GLU A 11 -4.52 -28.51 -38.51
N THR A 12 -5.25 -27.47 -38.12
CA THR A 12 -5.77 -26.46 -39.05
C THR A 12 -4.63 -25.71 -39.75
N ALA A 13 -3.61 -25.25 -39.01
CA ALA A 13 -2.46 -24.55 -39.58
C ALA A 13 -1.64 -25.46 -40.54
N GLN A 14 -1.46 -26.74 -40.21
CA GLN A 14 -0.81 -27.72 -41.08
C GLN A 14 -1.62 -27.98 -42.35
N THR A 15 -2.95 -28.03 -42.25
CA THR A 15 -3.85 -28.20 -43.40
C THR A 15 -3.75 -27.01 -44.36
N TRP A 16 -3.76 -25.77 -43.86
CA TRP A 16 -3.57 -24.58 -44.68
C TRP A 16 -2.20 -24.54 -45.37
N ARG A 17 -1.15 -24.97 -44.67
CA ARG A 17 0.19 -25.11 -45.25
C ARG A 17 0.21 -26.16 -46.36
N ALA A 18 -0.39 -27.32 -46.14
CA ALA A 18 -0.47 -28.39 -47.13
C ALA A 18 -1.25 -27.93 -48.37
N LEU A 19 -2.34 -27.20 -48.18
CA LEU A 19 -3.14 -26.63 -49.27
C LEU A 19 -2.36 -25.58 -50.07
N ALA A 20 -1.61 -24.69 -49.40
CA ALA A 20 -0.73 -23.73 -50.06
C ALA A 20 0.34 -24.42 -50.92
N ILE A 21 0.98 -25.48 -50.40
CA ILE A 21 1.98 -26.27 -51.12
C ILE A 21 1.34 -26.99 -52.31
N ALA A 22 0.20 -27.64 -52.12
CA ALA A 22 -0.51 -28.35 -53.19
C ALA A 22 -0.92 -27.38 -54.31
N ALA A 23 -1.48 -26.22 -53.97
CA ALA A 23 -1.84 -25.20 -54.95
C ALA A 23 -0.63 -24.63 -55.70
N ALA A 24 0.51 -24.44 -55.01
CA ALA A 24 1.74 -23.96 -55.60
C ALA A 24 2.38 -24.96 -56.57
N VAL A 25 2.15 -26.26 -56.38
CA VAL A 25 2.63 -27.34 -57.28
C VAL A 25 1.64 -27.59 -58.42
N ILE A 26 0.34 -27.63 -58.16
CA ILE A 26 -0.69 -27.92 -59.16
C ILE A 26 -0.80 -26.79 -60.20
N THR A 27 -0.71 -25.53 -59.78
CA THR A 27 -0.84 -24.36 -60.67
C THR A 27 0.18 -24.37 -61.82
N PRO A 28 1.50 -24.51 -61.61
CA PRO A 28 2.46 -24.55 -62.71
C PRO A 28 2.32 -25.81 -63.56
N ILE A 29 2.00 -26.97 -62.96
CA ILE A 29 1.76 -28.21 -63.71
C ILE A 29 0.58 -28.02 -64.67
N ALA A 30 -0.54 -27.48 -64.18
CA ALA A 30 -1.71 -27.18 -65.02
C ALA A 30 -1.36 -26.19 -66.14
N CYS A 31 -0.61 -25.13 -65.84
CA CYS A 31 -0.15 -24.17 -66.86
C CYS A 31 0.71 -24.83 -67.95
N LEU A 32 1.59 -25.77 -67.58
CA LEU A 32 2.39 -26.53 -68.54
C LEU A 32 1.53 -27.42 -69.46
N PHE A 33 0.43 -27.99 -68.96
CA PHE A 33 -0.52 -28.76 -69.77
C PHE A 33 -1.34 -27.89 -70.72
N PHE A 34 -1.61 -26.63 -70.38
CA PHE A 34 -2.34 -25.70 -71.25
C PHE A 34 -1.46 -25.12 -72.38
N LEU A 35 -0.13 -25.13 -72.26
CA LEU A 35 0.78 -24.60 -73.27
C LEU A 35 0.61 -25.24 -74.66
N PRO A 36 0.59 -26.58 -74.83
CA PRO A 36 0.36 -27.20 -76.13
C PRO A 36 -1.00 -26.82 -76.74
N TRP A 37 -2.04 -26.71 -75.92
CA TRP A 37 -3.39 -26.35 -76.36
C TRP A 37 -3.48 -24.89 -76.84
N ILE A 38 -2.74 -23.99 -76.21
CA ILE A 38 -2.63 -22.60 -76.63
C ILE A 38 -1.90 -22.50 -77.97
N LEU A 39 -0.80 -23.25 -78.12
CA LEU A 39 0.06 -23.21 -79.32
C LEU A 39 -0.58 -23.88 -80.56
N GLN A 40 -1.57 -24.74 -80.38
CA GLN A 40 -2.36 -25.37 -81.46
C GLN A 40 -3.59 -24.53 -81.87
N ALA A 41 -3.51 -23.20 -81.83
CA ALA A 41 -4.61 -22.34 -82.28
C ALA A 41 -4.46 -21.99 -83.77
N ASP A 42 -5.55 -22.11 -84.54
CA ASP A 42 -5.56 -21.92 -86.01
C ASP A 42 -5.43 -20.44 -86.46
N GLY A 43 -5.26 -19.50 -85.54
CA GLY A 43 -5.09 -18.07 -85.83
C GLY A 43 -4.83 -17.21 -84.58
N ASP A 44 -4.33 -16.00 -84.80
CA ASP A 44 -3.85 -15.11 -83.72
C ASP A 44 -4.96 -14.74 -82.71
N ASP A 45 -6.17 -14.44 -83.17
CA ASP A 45 -7.31 -14.12 -82.29
C ASP A 45 -7.73 -15.31 -81.42
N ALA A 46 -7.68 -16.53 -81.97
CA ALA A 46 -7.99 -17.76 -81.23
C ALA A 46 -6.90 -18.07 -80.19
N MET A 47 -5.63 -17.86 -80.54
CA MET A 47 -4.50 -17.99 -79.62
C MET A 47 -4.63 -17.01 -78.46
N LEU A 48 -4.92 -15.73 -78.76
CA LEU A 48 -5.04 -14.66 -77.78
C LEU A 48 -6.17 -14.93 -76.77
N ARG A 49 -7.32 -15.45 -77.23
CA ARG A 49 -8.44 -15.86 -76.36
C ARG A 49 -8.08 -17.04 -75.45
N ARG A 50 -7.32 -18.03 -75.95
CA ARG A 50 -6.85 -19.19 -75.15
C ARG A 50 -5.81 -18.75 -74.11
N VAL A 51 -4.90 -17.84 -74.46
CA VAL A 51 -3.93 -17.24 -73.53
C VAL A 51 -4.65 -16.48 -72.41
N GLN A 52 -5.67 -15.68 -72.73
CA GLN A 52 -6.44 -14.93 -71.72
C GLN A 52 -7.15 -15.86 -70.73
N MET A 53 -7.73 -16.96 -71.20
CA MET A 53 -8.37 -17.97 -70.33
C MET A 53 -7.35 -18.67 -69.42
N ALA A 54 -6.22 -19.11 -69.98
CA ALA A 54 -5.17 -19.76 -69.19
C ALA A 54 -4.49 -18.79 -68.21
N GLY A 55 -4.28 -17.53 -68.62
CA GLY A 55 -3.76 -16.46 -67.77
C GLY A 55 -4.69 -16.14 -66.61
N ALA A 56 -6.01 -16.10 -66.83
CA ALA A 56 -7.00 -15.92 -65.76
C ALA A 56 -6.97 -17.09 -64.76
N ALA A 57 -6.86 -18.33 -65.24
CA ALA A 57 -6.74 -19.51 -64.38
C ALA A 57 -5.43 -19.50 -63.56
N ALA A 58 -4.30 -19.14 -64.18
CA ALA A 58 -3.01 -18.99 -63.52
C ALA A 58 -3.04 -17.89 -62.44
N ALA A 59 -3.69 -16.76 -62.73
CA ALA A 59 -3.88 -15.67 -61.77
C ALA A 59 -4.70 -16.12 -60.55
N ILE A 60 -5.79 -16.87 -60.75
CA ILE A 60 -6.58 -17.45 -59.66
C ILE A 60 -5.71 -18.39 -58.81
N GLY A 61 -4.93 -19.28 -59.44
CA GLY A 61 -4.00 -20.17 -58.74
C GLY A 61 -2.99 -19.41 -57.88
N ALA A 62 -2.38 -18.35 -58.44
CA ALA A 62 -1.44 -17.50 -57.72
C ALA A 62 -2.10 -16.77 -56.53
N THR A 63 -3.33 -16.26 -56.70
CA THR A 63 -4.06 -15.61 -55.60
C THR A 63 -4.43 -16.59 -54.48
N LEU A 64 -4.77 -17.84 -54.82
CA LEU A 64 -5.11 -18.88 -53.85
C LEU A 64 -3.88 -19.28 -53.02
N VAL A 65 -2.71 -19.46 -53.66
CA VAL A 65 -1.44 -19.70 -52.96
C VAL A 65 -1.11 -18.56 -52.00
N THR A 66 -1.28 -17.32 -52.46
CA THR A 66 -1.04 -16.11 -51.64
C THR A 66 -1.97 -16.07 -50.43
N PHE A 67 -3.27 -16.31 -50.63
CA PHE A 67 -4.26 -16.35 -49.57
C PHE A 67 -3.94 -17.42 -48.52
N CYS A 68 -3.69 -18.66 -48.94
CA CYS A 68 -3.37 -19.76 -48.03
C CYS A 68 -2.08 -19.49 -47.24
N THR A 69 -1.08 -18.85 -47.87
CA THR A 69 0.17 -18.47 -47.20
C THR A 69 -0.04 -17.39 -46.14
N VAL A 70 -0.88 -16.38 -46.43
CA VAL A 70 -1.22 -15.32 -45.46
C VAL A 70 -1.99 -15.88 -44.27
N VAL A 71 -2.99 -16.74 -44.51
CA VAL A 71 -3.76 -17.40 -43.44
C VAL A 71 -2.86 -18.27 -42.56
N TRP A 72 -1.98 -19.07 -43.16
CA TRP A 72 -1.02 -19.89 -42.43
C TRP A 72 -0.07 -19.03 -41.56
N ARG A 73 0.51 -17.96 -42.12
CA ARG A 73 1.37 -17.03 -41.36
C ARG A 73 0.61 -16.33 -40.23
N GLY A 74 -0.65 -15.95 -40.46
CA GLY A 74 -1.51 -15.35 -39.45
C GLY A 74 -1.74 -16.30 -38.27
N LEU A 75 -2.10 -17.56 -38.54
CA LEU A 75 -2.31 -18.58 -37.51
C LEU A 75 -1.04 -18.81 -36.67
N ILE A 76 0.13 -18.95 -37.31
CA ILE A 76 1.40 -19.11 -36.60
C ILE A 76 1.74 -17.89 -35.73
N SER A 77 1.52 -16.68 -36.24
CA SER A 77 1.79 -15.45 -35.47
C SER A 77 0.92 -15.37 -34.21
N THR A 78 -0.37 -15.70 -34.32
CA THR A 78 -1.27 -15.71 -33.14
C THR A 78 -0.87 -16.77 -32.12
N GLN A 79 -0.39 -17.94 -32.56
CA GLN A 79 0.11 -18.98 -31.66
C GLN A 79 1.40 -18.56 -30.96
N GLN A 80 2.36 -17.96 -31.68
CA GLN A 80 3.60 -17.45 -31.09
C GLN A 80 3.31 -16.40 -30.03
N ALA A 81 2.40 -15.45 -30.31
CA ALA A 81 1.99 -14.45 -29.33
C ALA A 81 1.34 -15.07 -28.09
N ARG A 82 0.53 -16.12 -28.26
CA ARG A 82 -0.09 -16.84 -27.13
C ARG A 82 0.94 -17.60 -26.30
N LEU A 83 1.87 -18.32 -26.94
CA LEU A 83 2.95 -19.02 -26.24
C LEU A 83 3.85 -18.06 -25.48
N GLN A 84 4.17 -16.90 -26.06
CA GLN A 84 4.92 -15.84 -25.37
C GLN A 84 4.19 -15.33 -24.13
N ARG A 85 2.88 -15.08 -24.22
CA ARG A 85 2.07 -14.68 -23.05
C ARG A 85 2.12 -15.74 -21.95
N LEU A 86 1.91 -17.01 -22.30
CA LEU A 86 1.98 -18.11 -21.33
C LEU A 86 3.38 -18.24 -20.69
N GLN A 87 4.45 -17.97 -21.45
CA GLN A 87 5.80 -17.93 -20.91
C GLN A 87 6.02 -16.76 -19.96
N ILE A 88 5.53 -15.56 -20.32
CA ILE A 88 5.59 -14.38 -19.46
C ILE A 88 4.82 -14.62 -18.16
N ASP A 89 3.61 -15.20 -18.24
CA ASP A 89 2.79 -15.50 -17.06
C ASP A 89 3.53 -16.49 -16.14
N LYS A 90 4.07 -17.59 -16.68
CA LYS A 90 4.85 -18.56 -15.90
C LYS A 90 6.11 -17.94 -15.28
N LEU A 91 6.81 -17.07 -16.00
CA LEU A 91 7.97 -16.36 -15.47
C LEU A 91 7.55 -15.39 -14.36
N SER A 92 6.43 -14.71 -14.51
CA SER A 92 5.89 -13.81 -13.49
C SER A 92 5.53 -14.57 -12.20
N ASP A 93 4.93 -15.75 -12.32
CA ASP A 93 4.64 -16.64 -11.19
C ASP A 93 5.91 -17.12 -10.50
N GLN A 94 6.93 -17.49 -11.28
CA GLN A 94 8.23 -17.90 -10.74
C GLN A 94 8.93 -16.75 -10.01
N ILE A 95 8.94 -15.54 -10.60
CA ILE A 95 9.51 -14.35 -9.97
C ILE A 95 8.78 -14.06 -8.65
N ALA A 96 7.45 -14.08 -8.65
CA ALA A 96 6.67 -13.87 -7.43
C ALA A 96 6.96 -14.93 -6.35
N ALA A 97 7.13 -16.20 -6.73
CA ALA A 97 7.49 -17.25 -5.79
C ALA A 97 8.92 -17.07 -5.23
N THR A 98 9.88 -16.71 -6.08
CA THR A 98 11.26 -16.41 -5.66
C THR A 98 11.33 -15.18 -4.75
N GLU A 99 10.58 -14.13 -5.08
CA GLU A 99 10.51 -12.91 -4.26
C GLU A 99 9.93 -13.20 -2.88
N ARG A 100 8.85 -13.97 -2.79
CA ARG A 100 8.29 -14.41 -1.49
C ARG A 100 9.29 -15.20 -0.65
N ASN A 101 10.05 -16.11 -1.27
CA ASN A 101 11.09 -16.86 -0.56
C ASN A 101 12.22 -15.96 -0.06
N ASN A 102 12.62 -14.96 -0.86
CA ASN A 102 13.62 -13.98 -0.46
C ASN A 102 13.13 -13.11 0.70
N LEU A 103 11.89 -12.62 0.63
CA LEU A 103 11.26 -11.84 1.71
C LEU A 103 11.13 -12.66 2.99
N ALA A 104 10.71 -13.93 2.91
CA ALA A 104 10.65 -14.82 4.06
C ALA A 104 12.03 -15.04 4.70
N SER A 105 13.09 -15.22 3.90
CA SER A 105 14.46 -15.34 4.41
C SER A 105 14.97 -14.05 5.06
N LEU A 106 14.66 -12.88 4.47
CA LEU A 106 15.01 -11.58 5.04
C LEU A 106 14.26 -11.33 6.35
N LEU A 107 12.97 -11.69 6.41
CA LEU A 107 12.15 -11.58 7.63
C LEU A 107 12.74 -12.42 8.76
N GLN A 108 13.06 -13.69 8.46
CA GLN A 108 13.66 -14.59 9.43
C GLN A 108 15.01 -14.05 9.95
N LYS A 109 15.91 -13.63 9.04
CA LYS A 109 17.21 -13.06 9.42
C LYS A 109 17.04 -11.77 10.22
N GLY A 110 16.09 -10.90 9.83
CA GLY A 110 15.78 -9.68 10.56
C GLY A 110 15.33 -9.96 12.00
N ALA A 111 14.45 -10.95 12.16
CA ALA A 111 13.97 -11.42 13.46
C ALA A 111 15.09 -12.04 14.32
N GLU A 112 15.99 -12.83 13.73
CA GLU A 112 17.13 -13.40 14.44
C GLU A 112 18.12 -12.31 14.90
N LEU A 113 18.42 -11.34 14.03
CA LEU A 113 19.36 -10.27 14.32
C LEU A 113 18.85 -9.28 15.38
N ILE A 114 17.56 -8.94 15.35
CA ILE A 114 16.97 -8.01 16.32
C ILE A 114 16.89 -8.61 17.73
N ALA A 115 16.84 -9.96 17.83
CA ALA A 115 16.89 -10.69 19.10
C ALA A 115 18.28 -10.69 19.76
N GLU A 116 19.37 -10.37 19.03
CA GLU A 116 20.73 -10.30 19.58
C GLU A 116 20.99 -8.97 20.30
N HIS A 117 20.27 -8.71 21.41
CA HIS A 117 20.27 -7.44 22.14
C HIS A 117 21.65 -6.96 22.62
N GLU A 118 22.59 -7.87 22.85
CA GLU A 118 23.95 -7.55 23.29
C GLU A 118 24.80 -6.89 22.19
N LYS A 119 24.37 -6.95 20.92
CA LYS A 119 25.15 -6.49 19.77
C LYS A 119 24.38 -5.42 18.99
N PRO A 120 24.56 -4.13 19.31
CA PRO A 120 23.79 -3.04 18.71
C PRO A 120 23.89 -3.00 17.18
N ALA A 121 25.04 -3.35 16.61
CA ALA A 121 25.23 -3.44 15.16
C ALA A 121 24.33 -4.51 14.50
N LYS A 122 24.10 -5.65 15.17
CA LYS A 122 23.21 -6.69 14.67
C LYS A 122 21.75 -6.27 14.80
N VAL A 123 21.38 -5.66 15.92
CA VAL A 123 20.03 -5.10 16.11
C VAL A 123 19.70 -4.08 15.02
N ALA A 124 20.62 -3.15 14.73
CA ALA A 124 20.46 -2.18 13.65
C ALA A 124 20.28 -2.85 12.27
N ALA A 125 21.07 -3.89 11.97
CA ALA A 125 20.92 -4.65 10.74
C ALA A 125 19.59 -5.43 10.69
N GLY A 126 19.12 -5.91 11.83
CA GLY A 126 17.80 -6.52 12.00
C GLY A 126 16.68 -5.54 11.69
N ILE A 127 16.71 -4.35 12.30
CA ILE A 127 15.76 -3.26 12.03
C ILE A 127 15.74 -2.90 10.55
N ALA A 128 16.91 -2.73 9.93
CA ALA A 128 17.02 -2.41 8.50
C ALA A 128 16.45 -3.53 7.61
N SER A 129 16.66 -4.79 7.97
CA SER A 129 16.13 -5.95 7.23
C SER A 129 14.61 -6.04 7.34
N LEU A 130 14.06 -5.85 8.55
CA LEU A 130 12.61 -5.84 8.79
C LEU A 130 11.95 -4.67 8.07
N ARG A 131 12.59 -3.50 8.05
CA ARG A 131 12.14 -2.35 7.28
C ARG A 131 12.03 -2.68 5.80
N ALA A 132 13.06 -3.28 5.20
CA ALA A 132 13.06 -3.66 3.78
C ALA A 132 11.93 -4.66 3.46
N VAL A 133 11.62 -5.58 4.36
CA VAL A 133 10.47 -6.49 4.21
C VAL A 133 9.13 -5.74 4.33
N GLY A 134 9.02 -4.79 5.27
CA GLY A 134 7.85 -3.95 5.47
C GLY A 134 7.50 -3.06 4.27
N GLU A 135 8.52 -2.53 3.60
CA GLU A 135 8.37 -1.73 2.36
C GLU A 135 8.00 -2.59 1.13
N GLY A 136 8.12 -3.92 1.22
CA GLY A 136 7.83 -4.86 0.13
C GLY A 136 6.36 -4.89 -0.32
N ALA A 137 6.11 -5.49 -1.49
CA ALA A 137 4.76 -5.54 -2.07
C ALA A 137 3.81 -6.54 -1.36
N ASP A 138 4.34 -7.56 -0.68
CA ASP A 138 3.52 -8.61 -0.03
C ASP A 138 3.05 -8.19 1.36
N ASP A 139 1.74 -7.95 1.50
CA ASP A 139 1.10 -7.48 2.73
C ASP A 139 1.35 -8.40 3.93
N LYS A 140 1.45 -9.72 3.73
CA LYS A 140 1.56 -10.67 4.85
C LYS A 140 2.90 -10.56 5.55
N PHE A 141 3.98 -10.53 4.76
CA PHE A 141 5.33 -10.41 5.31
C PHE A 141 5.58 -9.01 5.85
N ALA A 142 5.02 -7.99 5.18
CA ALA A 142 5.17 -6.60 5.61
C ALA A 142 4.57 -6.39 7.02
N ILE A 143 3.33 -6.82 7.24
CA ILE A 143 2.68 -6.69 8.55
C ILE A 143 3.43 -7.47 9.63
N GLN A 144 3.91 -8.69 9.33
CA GLN A 144 4.73 -9.47 10.28
C GLN A 144 6.03 -8.76 10.62
N ALA A 145 6.71 -8.13 9.66
CA ALA A 145 7.92 -7.36 9.92
C ALA A 145 7.65 -6.16 10.83
N MET A 146 6.55 -5.45 10.58
CA MET A 146 6.12 -4.34 11.44
C MET A 146 5.72 -4.81 12.84
N ASP A 147 5.06 -5.97 12.96
CA ASP A 147 4.71 -6.57 14.25
C ASP A 147 5.97 -6.91 15.07
N ILE A 148 7.03 -7.41 14.43
CA ILE A 148 8.31 -7.69 15.10
C ILE A 148 9.02 -6.39 15.51
N LEU A 149 9.02 -5.36 14.66
CA LEU A 149 9.55 -4.03 15.01
C LEU A 149 8.79 -3.40 16.19
N ALA A 150 7.47 -3.54 16.22
CA ALA A 150 6.64 -3.07 17.32
C ALA A 150 6.89 -3.87 18.60
N ASP A 151 7.00 -5.19 18.52
CA ASP A 151 7.34 -6.04 19.67
C ASP A 151 8.72 -5.70 20.24
N TYR A 152 9.69 -5.30 19.39
CA TYR A 152 11.00 -4.83 19.85
C TYR A 152 10.92 -3.60 20.75
N LEU A 153 9.92 -2.73 20.57
CA LEU A 153 9.74 -1.52 21.38
C LEU A 153 9.12 -1.81 22.77
N VAL A 154 8.46 -2.96 22.95
CA VAL A 154 7.80 -3.33 24.20
C VAL A 154 8.85 -3.64 25.29
N GLY A 155 8.73 -3.01 26.46
CA GLY A 155 9.68 -3.18 27.56
C GLY A 155 11.00 -2.42 27.38
N ARG A 156 11.04 -1.47 26.43
CA ARG A 156 12.18 -0.58 26.16
C ARG A 156 11.79 0.89 26.27
N GLU A 157 10.86 1.20 27.16
CA GLU A 157 10.32 2.54 27.38
C GLU A 157 11.44 3.53 27.71
N GLU A 158 12.37 3.14 28.58
CA GLU A 158 13.55 3.95 28.92
C GLU A 158 14.45 4.24 27.71
N GLU A 159 14.58 3.29 26.77
CA GLU A 159 15.37 3.49 25.55
C GLU A 159 14.65 4.44 24.58
N ILE A 160 13.32 4.35 24.50
CA ILE A 160 12.49 5.20 23.65
C ILE A 160 12.52 6.64 24.15
N PHE A 161 12.21 6.86 25.42
CA PHE A 161 12.09 8.20 26.01
C PHE A 161 13.45 8.80 26.38
N GLY A 162 14.46 7.96 26.61
CA GLY A 162 15.86 8.35 26.75
C GLY A 162 16.58 8.65 25.43
N ASN A 163 15.86 8.69 24.31
CA ASN A 163 16.40 9.05 22.99
C ASN A 163 17.57 8.15 22.54
N GLN A 164 17.47 6.83 22.78
CA GLN A 164 18.48 5.88 22.32
C GLN A 164 18.33 5.57 20.83
N THR A 165 19.46 5.52 20.13
CA THR A 165 19.54 5.44 18.66
C THR A 165 18.81 4.22 18.06
N LEU A 166 18.79 3.07 18.75
CA LEU A 166 18.17 1.84 18.23
C LEU A 166 16.65 1.85 18.34
N ALA A 167 16.10 2.29 19.49
CA ALA A 167 14.67 2.44 19.67
C ALA A 167 14.09 3.44 18.65
N ILE A 168 14.77 4.58 18.48
CA ILE A 168 14.41 5.59 17.47
C ILE A 168 14.51 5.02 16.06
N ALA A 169 15.54 4.21 15.76
CA ALA A 169 15.65 3.58 14.45
C ALA A 169 14.47 2.64 14.15
N ALA A 170 13.98 1.90 15.15
CA ALA A 170 12.79 1.06 15.00
C ALA A 170 11.50 1.90 14.83
N ILE A 171 11.33 2.99 15.60
CA ILE A 171 10.21 3.93 15.44
C ILE A 171 10.21 4.54 14.02
N ASN A 172 11.38 5.01 13.56
CA ASN A 172 11.54 5.56 12.22
C ASN A 172 11.30 4.53 11.13
N ALA A 173 11.70 3.27 11.33
CA ALA A 173 11.40 2.20 10.40
C ALA A 173 9.87 1.97 10.27
N LEU A 174 9.14 1.89 11.38
CA LEU A 174 7.68 1.78 11.37
C LEU A 174 7.02 2.98 10.67
N ALA A 175 7.48 4.20 10.98
CA ALA A 175 6.99 5.43 10.37
C ALA A 175 7.19 5.46 8.86
N LEU A 176 8.37 5.08 8.37
CA LEU A 176 8.68 5.07 6.95
C LEU A 176 7.87 4.02 6.19
N ILE A 177 7.73 2.81 6.75
CA ILE A 177 6.90 1.75 6.15
C ILE A 177 5.46 2.25 6.04
N TRP A 178 4.91 2.85 7.11
CA TRP A 178 3.56 3.38 7.11
C TRP A 178 3.39 4.54 6.11
N GLN A 179 4.31 5.48 6.04
CA GLN A 179 4.25 6.61 5.10
C GLN A 179 4.25 6.14 3.64
N GLN A 180 5.03 5.11 3.32
CA GLN A 180 5.15 4.61 1.95
C GLN A 180 3.97 3.71 1.54
N THR A 181 3.46 2.90 2.48
CA THR A 181 2.54 1.80 2.16
C THR A 181 1.12 2.01 2.69
N GLY A 182 0.94 2.89 3.68
CA GLY A 182 -0.30 3.07 4.44
C GLY A 182 -0.66 1.89 5.34
N ARG A 183 0.26 0.92 5.53
CA ARG A 183 0.04 -0.26 6.37
C ARG A 183 0.27 0.03 7.84
N LEU A 184 -0.39 -0.73 8.69
CA LEU A 184 -0.24 -0.68 10.14
C LEU A 184 0.11 -2.08 10.66
N SER A 185 1.01 -2.14 11.64
CA SER A 185 1.15 -3.32 12.49
C SER A 185 -0.15 -3.61 13.23
N ASN A 186 -0.41 -4.89 13.53
CA ASN A 186 -1.54 -5.32 14.34
C ASN A 186 -1.34 -5.09 15.85
N ARG A 187 -0.14 -4.70 16.26
CA ARG A 187 0.23 -4.52 17.67
C ARG A 187 -0.41 -3.28 18.27
N VAL A 188 -0.71 -3.43 19.56
CA VAL A 188 -1.12 -2.35 20.45
C VAL A 188 0.00 -2.18 21.46
N LEU A 189 0.62 -1.01 21.47
CA LEU A 189 1.73 -0.69 22.37
C LEU A 189 1.18 0.02 23.60
N ASN A 190 1.62 -0.40 24.79
CA ASN A 190 1.33 0.30 26.04
C ASN A 190 2.68 0.70 26.63
N LEU A 191 2.97 2.00 26.63
CA LEU A 191 4.23 2.58 27.06
C LEU A 191 3.97 3.41 28.32
N SER A 192 4.50 2.98 29.47
CA SER A 192 4.49 3.74 30.73
C SER A 192 5.85 4.35 30.95
N TYR A 193 5.90 5.62 31.31
CA TYR A 193 7.15 6.25 31.69
C TYR A 193 6.88 7.35 32.71
N GLU A 194 7.40 7.16 33.92
CA GLU A 194 7.35 8.17 34.96
C GLU A 194 8.55 9.11 34.80
N GLY A 195 8.32 10.31 34.27
CA GLY A 195 9.35 11.33 34.14
C GLY A 195 9.12 12.33 33.02
N LEU A 196 10.07 13.26 32.90
CA LEU A 196 10.09 14.28 31.85
C LEU A 196 10.71 13.71 30.57
N VAL A 197 9.98 13.81 29.47
CA VAL A 197 10.38 13.42 28.12
C VAL A 197 10.56 14.68 27.28
N GLU A 198 11.81 15.14 27.17
CA GLU A 198 12.16 16.33 26.37
C GLU A 198 12.14 16.08 24.86
N HIS A 199 12.44 14.86 24.43
CA HIS A 199 12.56 14.48 23.03
C HIS A 199 11.60 13.35 22.70
N PHE A 200 10.31 13.69 22.63
CA PHE A 200 9.27 12.70 22.38
C PHE A 200 9.17 12.34 20.89
N HIS A 201 9.28 11.06 20.59
CA HIS A 201 9.00 10.50 19.27
C HIS A 201 7.68 9.73 19.30
N LEU A 202 6.67 10.27 18.61
CA LEU A 202 5.40 9.57 18.45
C LEU A 202 5.61 8.26 17.69
N VAL A 203 5.17 7.15 18.26
CA VAL A 203 5.20 5.86 17.57
C VAL A 203 4.03 5.81 16.60
N VAL A 204 4.35 5.70 15.31
CA VAL A 204 3.38 5.60 14.21
C VAL A 204 3.62 4.33 13.42
N GLY A 205 2.64 3.91 12.62
CA GLY A 205 2.71 2.65 11.86
C GLY A 205 2.27 1.42 12.65
N VAL A 206 1.68 1.60 13.82
CA VAL A 206 1.01 0.54 14.59
C VAL A 206 -0.48 0.82 14.73
N LYS A 207 -1.26 -0.18 15.14
CA LYS A 207 -2.71 -0.04 15.26
C LYS A 207 -3.09 0.97 16.36
N GLU A 208 -2.48 0.82 17.53
CA GLU A 208 -2.72 1.69 18.68
C GLU A 208 -1.45 1.84 19.53
N VAL A 209 -1.25 3.02 20.10
CA VAL A 209 -0.23 3.30 21.12
C VAL A 209 -0.90 4.01 22.29
N ALA A 210 -0.74 3.47 23.49
CA ALA A 210 -1.14 4.09 24.74
C ALA A 210 0.10 4.56 25.50
N TYR A 211 0.14 5.84 25.86
CA TYR A 211 1.15 6.47 26.70
C TYR A 211 0.59 6.72 28.09
N ARG A 212 1.35 6.39 29.14
CA ARG A 212 0.94 6.48 30.54
C ARG A 212 1.96 7.20 31.41
N GLU A 213 1.46 8.02 32.35
CA GLU A 213 2.21 8.59 33.49
C GLU A 213 3.38 9.55 33.15
N GLY A 214 3.51 9.97 31.88
CA GLY A 214 4.64 10.75 31.40
C GLY A 214 4.37 12.24 31.20
N ASP A 215 5.41 13.05 31.37
CA ASP A 215 5.40 14.49 31.06
C ASP A 215 6.13 14.71 29.72
N PHE A 216 5.39 15.05 28.67
CA PHE A 216 5.93 15.20 27.33
C PHE A 216 6.03 16.66 26.93
N PHE A 217 7.21 17.07 26.47
CA PHE A 217 7.49 18.44 26.04
C PHE A 217 7.60 18.54 24.52
N GLY A 218 7.05 19.61 23.93
CA GLY A 218 7.25 19.93 22.52
C GLY A 218 6.68 18.91 21.53
N VAL A 219 5.60 18.21 21.91
CA VAL A 219 5.01 17.16 21.09
C VAL A 219 4.26 17.74 19.90
N GLU A 220 4.58 17.29 18.69
CA GLU A 220 3.81 17.60 17.48
C GLU A 220 2.90 16.42 17.11
N LEU A 221 1.66 16.45 17.60
CA LEU A 221 0.59 15.52 17.25
C LEU A 221 -0.25 16.09 16.12
N VAL A 222 0.33 16.27 14.94
CA VAL A 222 -0.40 16.78 13.76
C VAL A 222 -0.77 15.63 12.83
N ALA A 223 -2.04 15.53 12.46
CA ALA A 223 -2.52 14.42 11.65
C ALA A 223 -1.97 14.50 10.21
N PRO A 224 -1.12 13.58 9.74
CA PRO A 224 -0.83 13.51 8.32
C PRO A 224 -2.06 12.97 7.56
N GLU A 225 -2.25 13.44 6.33
CA GLU A 225 -3.40 13.09 5.47
C GLU A 225 -3.34 11.65 4.91
N VAL A 226 -2.47 10.79 5.44
CA VAL A 226 -2.20 9.45 4.89
C VAL A 226 -3.32 8.46 5.25
N LYS A 227 -3.54 7.47 4.38
CA LYS A 227 -4.47 6.36 4.62
C LYS A 227 -3.98 5.48 5.76
N GLY A 228 -4.86 5.17 6.71
CA GLY A 228 -4.54 4.44 7.93
C GLY A 228 -3.91 5.37 8.96
N LYS A 229 -4.50 5.46 10.15
CA LYS A 229 -3.99 6.29 11.25
C LYS A 229 -3.69 5.39 12.44
N THR A 230 -2.53 5.58 13.05
CA THR A 230 -2.25 5.03 14.37
C THR A 230 -3.17 5.73 15.36
N PHE A 231 -3.95 4.95 16.12
CA PHE A 231 -4.77 5.49 17.20
C PHE A 231 -3.87 5.76 18.40
N VAL A 232 -3.88 6.99 18.91
CA VAL A 232 -3.02 7.38 20.03
C VAL A 232 -3.88 7.55 21.28
N ARG A 233 -3.42 7.04 22.41
CA ARG A 233 -4.08 7.18 23.70
C ARG A 233 -3.09 7.75 24.71
N PHE A 234 -3.48 8.79 25.42
CA PHE A 234 -2.72 9.35 26.54
C PHE A 234 -3.55 9.21 27.81
N GLU A 235 -2.95 8.63 28.85
CA GLU A 235 -3.58 8.38 30.14
C GLU A 235 -2.67 8.94 31.25
N GLN A 236 -3.19 9.84 32.09
CA GLN A 236 -2.42 10.43 33.21
C GLN A 236 -1.10 11.09 32.77
N CYS A 237 -1.10 11.74 31.62
CA CYS A 237 0.09 12.39 31.05
C CYS A 237 -0.02 13.92 31.15
N THR A 238 1.13 14.60 31.22
CA THR A 238 1.18 16.05 30.99
C THR A 238 1.75 16.28 29.60
N LEU A 239 1.08 17.11 28.78
CA LEU A 239 1.62 17.63 27.53
C LEU A 239 1.95 19.10 27.75
N GLU A 240 3.21 19.48 27.57
CA GLU A 240 3.70 20.84 27.73
C GLU A 240 4.21 21.38 26.39
N GLU A 241 3.92 22.64 26.08
CA GLU A 241 4.40 23.35 24.86
C GLU A 241 4.17 22.55 23.55
N SER A 242 3.07 21.81 23.48
CA SER A 242 2.83 20.84 22.41
C SER A 242 1.77 21.34 21.42
N ALA A 243 1.90 20.97 20.14
CA ALA A 243 0.89 21.20 19.11
C ALA A 243 0.05 19.93 18.93
N VAL A 244 -1.20 19.93 19.40
CA VAL A 244 -2.03 18.74 19.47
C VAL A 244 -3.26 18.83 18.57
N ASP A 245 -3.39 17.86 17.66
CA ASP A 245 -4.62 17.57 16.95
C ASP A 245 -5.44 16.55 17.73
N LEU A 246 -6.44 17.04 18.45
CA LEU A 246 -7.32 16.23 19.30
C LEU A 246 -8.16 15.19 18.54
N ARG A 247 -8.12 15.20 17.20
CA ARG A 247 -8.78 14.20 16.35
C ARG A 247 -8.03 12.86 16.29
N LEU A 248 -6.79 12.83 16.75
CA LEU A 248 -5.90 11.67 16.59
C LEU A 248 -6.03 10.61 17.67
N GLY A 249 -6.72 10.89 18.77
CA GLY A 249 -6.60 10.03 19.92
C GLY A 249 -7.67 10.15 21.00
N ARG A 250 -7.43 9.40 22.07
CA ARG A 250 -8.16 9.41 23.33
C ARG A 250 -7.27 9.98 24.43
N PHE A 251 -7.83 10.83 25.27
CA PHE A 251 -7.10 11.54 26.30
C PHE A 251 -7.83 11.39 27.63
N GLU A 252 -7.18 10.81 28.64
CA GLU A 252 -7.76 10.58 29.95
C GLU A 252 -6.83 11.09 31.03
N GLN A 253 -7.35 11.96 31.91
CA GLN A 253 -6.58 12.59 32.97
C GLN A 253 -5.31 13.30 32.43
N VAL A 254 -5.39 13.81 31.19
CA VAL A 254 -4.27 14.50 30.53
C VAL A 254 -4.31 15.99 30.88
N ALA A 255 -3.16 16.55 31.23
CA ALA A 255 -3.00 17.98 31.44
C ALA A 255 -2.31 18.62 30.22
N PHE A 256 -3.04 19.48 29.50
CA PHE A 256 -2.52 20.26 28.37
C PHE A 256 -2.06 21.63 28.86
N ARG A 257 -0.76 21.82 29.07
CA ARG A 257 -0.17 23.08 29.55
C ARG A 257 0.53 23.80 28.42
N ASP A 258 0.20 25.06 28.22
CA ASP A 258 0.83 25.89 27.17
C ASP A 258 0.80 25.22 25.77
N CYS A 259 -0.21 24.38 25.53
CA CYS A 259 -0.36 23.64 24.28
C CYS A 259 -1.19 24.42 23.27
N VAL A 260 -0.87 24.25 21.98
CA VAL A 260 -1.67 24.74 20.86
C VAL A 260 -2.58 23.62 20.39
N VAL A 261 -3.89 23.81 20.49
CA VAL A 261 -4.86 22.85 19.97
C VAL A 261 -5.25 23.21 18.54
N ALA A 262 -4.69 22.46 17.59
CA ALA A 262 -4.79 22.73 16.16
C ALA A 262 -6.14 22.30 15.54
N GLY A 263 -6.83 21.32 16.13
CA GLY A 263 -8.05 20.78 15.53
C GLY A 263 -8.92 19.96 16.47
N PHE A 264 -10.23 20.05 16.24
CA PHE A 264 -11.28 19.26 16.90
C PHE A 264 -12.19 18.62 15.86
N ASN A 265 -12.76 17.46 16.16
CA ASN A 265 -13.82 16.87 15.33
C ASN A 265 -15.09 16.64 16.16
N ALA A 266 -15.83 17.73 16.40
CA ALA A 266 -17.09 17.67 17.14
C ALA A 266 -18.26 17.01 16.35
N ARG A 267 -18.12 16.84 15.02
CA ARG A 267 -19.23 16.41 14.14
C ARG A 267 -19.16 14.94 13.70
N GLY A 268 -18.07 14.24 13.98
CA GLY A 268 -17.95 12.83 13.63
C GLY A 268 -18.61 11.93 14.68
N ARG A 269 -19.78 11.36 14.39
CA ARG A 269 -20.43 10.26 15.16
C ARG A 269 -19.57 8.98 15.33
N ARG A 270 -18.28 9.00 15.00
CA ARG A 270 -17.38 7.85 15.19
C ARG A 270 -16.77 7.95 16.59
N GLN A 271 -17.30 7.10 17.45
CA GLN A 271 -17.15 6.92 18.90
C GLN A 271 -15.73 6.62 19.41
N HIS A 272 -14.69 7.32 18.95
CA HIS A 272 -13.32 6.96 19.33
C HIS A 272 -12.49 8.11 19.92
N VAL A 273 -12.96 9.36 19.83
CA VAL A 273 -12.31 10.48 20.53
C VAL A 273 -13.05 10.70 21.84
N HIS A 274 -12.45 10.26 22.93
CA HIS A 274 -12.95 10.43 24.29
C HIS A 274 -11.96 11.30 25.06
N PHE A 275 -12.50 12.33 25.69
CA PHE A 275 -11.83 13.07 26.75
C PHE A 275 -12.39 12.57 28.07
N HIS A 276 -11.57 12.50 29.11
CA HIS A 276 -12.05 12.24 30.47
C HIS A 276 -11.14 12.97 31.46
N ASP A 277 -11.69 13.82 32.32
CA ASP A 277 -10.97 14.54 33.38
C ASP A 277 -9.70 15.30 32.91
N CYS A 278 -9.69 15.78 31.67
CA CYS A 278 -8.54 16.52 31.13
C CYS A 278 -8.50 17.97 31.62
N ASP A 279 -7.29 18.49 31.83
CA ASP A 279 -7.02 19.89 32.17
C ASP A 279 -6.59 20.67 30.92
N PHE A 280 -7.35 21.71 30.57
CA PHE A 280 -7.11 22.60 29.42
C PHE A 280 -6.59 23.99 29.84
N SER A 281 -6.05 24.12 31.05
CA SER A 281 -5.55 25.40 31.57
C SER A 281 -4.46 26.00 30.68
N LYS A 282 -4.62 27.29 30.31
CA LYS A 282 -3.66 28.05 29.48
C LYS A 282 -3.40 27.46 28.08
N CYS A 283 -4.25 26.57 27.57
CA CYS A 283 -4.11 26.06 26.20
C CYS A 283 -4.60 27.09 25.17
N GLU A 284 -3.93 27.19 24.03
CA GLU A 284 -4.33 28.02 22.90
C GLU A 284 -5.23 27.22 21.95
N VAL A 285 -6.50 27.62 21.85
CA VAL A 285 -7.48 26.96 20.97
C VAL A 285 -7.66 27.81 19.72
N GLN A 286 -7.15 27.34 18.58
CA GLN A 286 -7.20 28.10 17.32
C GLN A 286 -8.62 28.34 16.77
N ASN A 287 -9.60 27.50 17.15
CA ASN A 287 -10.99 27.59 16.68
C ASN A 287 -11.99 27.42 17.85
N ALA A 288 -11.97 28.36 18.80
CA ALA A 288 -12.80 28.28 20.02
C ALA A 288 -14.31 28.14 19.76
N GLU A 289 -14.83 28.75 18.68
CA GLU A 289 -16.27 28.70 18.34
C GLU A 289 -16.79 27.28 18.07
N VAL A 290 -15.93 26.41 17.53
CA VAL A 290 -16.26 25.03 17.16
C VAL A 290 -15.93 24.04 18.29
N PHE A 291 -15.38 24.54 19.40
CA PHE A 291 -15.00 23.71 20.54
C PHE A 291 -16.25 23.00 21.13
N PRO A 292 -16.22 21.66 21.28
CA PRO A 292 -17.36 20.90 21.80
C PRO A 292 -17.60 21.17 23.29
N ASP A 293 -18.81 20.92 23.78
CA ASP A 293 -19.05 20.91 25.22
C ASP A 293 -18.46 19.61 25.80
N LEU A 294 -17.41 19.75 26.62
CA LEU A 294 -16.70 18.63 27.24
C LEU A 294 -17.01 18.50 28.74
N ARG A 295 -17.93 19.30 29.28
CA ARG A 295 -18.31 19.25 30.71
C ARG A 295 -18.86 17.89 31.13
N GLN A 296 -19.59 17.21 30.24
CA GLN A 296 -20.10 15.87 30.48
C GLN A 296 -19.00 14.81 30.70
N TYR A 297 -17.75 15.13 30.35
CA TYR A 297 -16.59 14.25 30.48
C TYR A 297 -15.65 14.67 31.62
N GLY A 298 -16.07 15.59 32.50
CA GLY A 298 -15.23 16.05 33.62
C GLY A 298 -14.07 16.95 33.21
N CYS A 299 -13.95 17.35 31.94
CA CYS A 299 -12.90 18.25 31.48
C CYS A 299 -13.04 19.65 32.08
N TYR A 300 -11.92 20.27 32.43
CA TYR A 300 -11.90 21.52 33.17
C TYR A 300 -10.73 22.44 32.77
N TYR A 301 -10.77 23.66 33.28
CA TYR A 301 -9.64 24.58 33.31
C TYR A 301 -9.59 25.28 34.68
N LEU A 302 -8.42 25.75 35.08
CA LEU A 302 -8.25 26.52 36.32
C LEU A 302 -8.68 27.97 36.09
N ASP A 303 -9.50 28.52 37.00
CA ASP A 303 -10.07 29.88 36.89
C ASP A 303 -9.01 30.97 36.66
N LYS A 304 -7.82 30.80 37.26
CA LYS A 304 -6.68 31.72 37.08
C LYS A 304 -6.06 31.65 35.69
N TRP A 305 -6.26 30.56 34.96
CA TRP A 305 -5.61 30.22 33.69
C TRP A 305 -6.62 29.67 32.66
N PRO A 306 -7.58 30.50 32.21
CA PRO A 306 -8.52 30.07 31.18
C PRO A 306 -7.79 29.75 29.86
N PRO A 307 -8.38 28.90 28.99
CA PRO A 307 -7.89 28.72 27.64
C PRO A 307 -7.86 30.05 26.88
N ILE A 308 -6.90 30.19 25.97
CA ILE A 308 -6.68 31.39 25.16
C ILE A 308 -7.02 31.12 23.68
N GLY A 309 -7.17 32.16 22.86
CA GLY A 309 -7.50 32.04 21.43
C GLY A 309 -9.00 32.17 21.10
N ALA A 310 -9.85 32.43 22.09
CA ALA A 310 -11.27 32.68 21.85
C ALA A 310 -11.57 34.14 21.45
N PRO A 311 -12.64 34.40 20.67
CA PRO A 311 -13.12 35.74 20.39
C PRO A 311 -13.48 36.51 21.67
N GLU A 312 -13.45 37.83 21.60
CA GLU A 312 -13.83 38.69 22.73
C GLU A 312 -15.27 38.39 23.19
N GLY A 313 -15.45 38.12 24.48
CA GLY A 313 -16.75 37.75 25.07
C GLY A 313 -17.11 36.27 25.01
N PHE A 314 -16.22 35.39 24.53
CA PHE A 314 -16.44 33.94 24.57
C PHE A 314 -16.34 33.40 26.01
N ASP A 315 -17.35 32.64 26.44
CA ASP A 315 -17.42 32.05 27.77
C ASP A 315 -17.00 30.57 27.76
N TRP A 316 -15.80 30.29 28.28
CA TRP A 316 -15.27 28.93 28.41
C TRP A 316 -16.05 28.06 29.40
N SER A 317 -16.76 28.65 30.36
CA SER A 317 -17.56 27.90 31.34
C SER A 317 -18.78 27.20 30.71
N ALA A 318 -19.16 27.63 29.50
CA ALA A 318 -20.17 26.95 28.69
C ALA A 318 -19.65 25.66 28.02
N LYS A 319 -18.32 25.43 28.02
CA LYS A 319 -17.66 24.33 27.30
C LYS A 319 -16.85 23.40 28.20
N LEU A 320 -16.33 23.92 29.31
CA LEU A 320 -15.48 23.24 30.27
C LEU A 320 -15.89 23.61 31.70
N HIS A 321 -15.58 22.77 32.69
CA HIS A 321 -15.79 23.13 34.10
C HIS A 321 -14.76 24.14 34.57
N VAL A 322 -15.18 25.06 35.44
CA VAL A 322 -14.29 26.02 36.10
C VAL A 322 -13.76 25.37 37.39
N GLY A 323 -12.47 25.05 37.41
CA GLY A 323 -11.83 24.26 38.46
C GLY A 323 -12.04 22.76 38.28
N LYS A 324 -11.15 21.97 38.90
CA LYS A 324 -11.22 20.51 38.86
C LYS A 324 -12.53 20.05 39.53
N PRO A 325 -13.41 19.30 38.84
CA PRO A 325 -14.58 18.71 39.47
C PRO A 325 -14.12 17.81 40.61
N ALA A 326 -14.87 17.78 41.72
CA ALA A 326 -14.64 16.73 42.71
C ALA A 326 -14.82 15.39 41.98
N THR A 327 -13.78 14.56 41.98
CA THR A 327 -13.87 13.20 41.46
C THR A 327 -15.04 12.56 42.18
N VAL A 328 -16.09 12.22 41.44
CA VAL A 328 -17.17 11.41 41.98
C VAL A 328 -16.50 10.07 42.24
N ASP A 329 -16.09 9.84 43.50
CA ASP A 329 -15.56 8.54 43.91
C ASP A 329 -16.54 7.47 43.39
N GLU A 330 -16.04 6.58 42.54
CA GLU A 330 -16.78 5.46 41.99
C GLU A 330 -17.22 4.53 43.13
N GLU A 331 -18.37 4.80 43.74
CA GLU A 331 -19.21 3.74 44.31
C GLU A 331 -19.91 3.02 43.15
N LEU A 332 -19.20 2.11 42.48
CA LEU A 332 -19.79 1.06 41.63
C LEU A 332 -19.03 -0.26 41.76
#